data_AF-A0AAV7RJN7-F1
#
_entry.id   AF-A0AAV7RJN7-F1
#
_cell.length_a   1.000
_cell.length_b   1.000
_cell.length_c   1.000
_cell.angle_alpha   90.00
_cell.angle_beta   90.00
_cell.angle_gamma   90.00
#
_symmetry.space_group_name_H-M   'P 1'
#
loop_
_entity.id
_entity.type
_entity.pdbx_description
1 polymer ?
#
loop_
_entity_poly.entity_id
_entity_poly.type
_entity_poly.pdbx_seq_one_letter_code
_entity_poly.pdbx_strand_id
1 'polypeptide(L)'
;MGIRVFVASSSSSVLIKKRQQELVRFLEGNKIEFEEVDITMSEDQRQWMYRNIPQEFRPAQGNPLPPQIFNDDRYCGDYDSFFESKESNTVFSFLGLKPRPGTKQTAEL
;
A
#
# COMPACT_ATOMS: atom_id res chain seq x y z
N MET A 1 -4.67 -12.72 6.89
CA MET A 1 -4.50 -11.33 7.34
C MET A 1 -3.04 -10.99 7.36
N GLY A 2 -2.55 -10.57 6.19
CA GLY A 2 -1.25 -9.97 6.01
C GLY A 2 -1.34 -8.76 5.09
N ILE A 3 -0.56 -7.72 5.37
CA ILE A 3 -0.41 -6.59 4.47
C ILE A 3 0.46 -7.02 3.30
N ARG A 4 -0.01 -6.81 2.07
CA ARG A 4 0.73 -7.06 0.84
C ARG A 4 1.03 -5.73 0.17
N VAL A 5 2.31 -5.48 -0.10
CA VAL A 5 2.78 -4.28 -0.78
C VAL A 5 3.32 -4.70 -2.14
N PHE A 6 2.59 -4.34 -3.18
CA PHE A 6 3.03 -4.59 -4.55
C PHE A 6 4.01 -3.52 -4.97
N VAL A 7 5.23 -3.95 -5.33
CA VAL A 7 6.35 -3.09 -5.69
C VAL A 7 6.87 -3.45 -7.09
N ALA A 8 7.57 -2.52 -7.73
CA ALA A 8 8.36 -2.80 -8.92
C ALA A 8 9.84 -2.53 -8.62
N SER A 9 10.62 -3.59 -8.39
CA SER A 9 12.05 -3.44 -8.07
C SER A 9 12.85 -2.91 -9.26
N SER A 10 12.50 -3.35 -10.48
CA SER A 10 13.17 -2.97 -11.73
C SER A 10 12.67 -1.65 -12.33
N SER A 11 11.89 -0.85 -11.59
CA SER A 11 11.38 0.44 -12.10
C SER A 11 12.51 1.44 -12.38
N SER A 12 12.48 2.10 -13.54
CA SER A 12 13.44 3.17 -13.89
C SER A 12 13.06 4.52 -13.28
N SER A 13 11.84 4.66 -12.74
CA SER A 13 11.37 5.90 -12.10
C SER A 13 11.91 6.02 -10.69
N VAL A 14 12.75 7.05 -10.47
CA VAL A 14 13.28 7.40 -9.13
C VAL A 14 12.15 7.72 -8.15
N LEU A 15 11.09 8.35 -8.62
CA LEU A 15 9.92 8.69 -7.80
C LEU A 15 9.23 7.42 -7.27
N ILE A 16 8.97 6.45 -8.15
CA ILE A 16 8.35 5.16 -7.76
C ILE A 16 9.21 4.44 -6.73
N LYS A 17 10.53 4.36 -6.97
CA LYS A 17 11.48 3.73 -6.04
C LYS A 17 11.46 4.39 -4.66
N LYS A 18 11.44 5.72 -4.60
CA LYS A 18 11.35 6.46 -3.33
C LYS A 18 10.03 6.17 -2.61
N ARG A 19 8.90 6.25 -3.32
CA ARG A 19 7.56 5.97 -2.76
C ARG A 19 7.47 4.57 -2.15
N GLN A 20 7.95 3.54 -2.87
CA GLN A 20 8.03 2.17 -2.37
C GLN A 20 8.90 2.07 -1.11
N GLN A 21 10.11 2.64 -1.15
CA GLN A 21 11.04 2.59 -0.02
C GLN A 21 10.51 3.31 1.22
N GLU A 22 9.86 4.47 1.06
CA GLU A 22 9.26 5.19 2.18
C GLU A 22 8.14 4.40 2.86
N LEU A 23 7.31 3.72 2.06
CA LEU A 23 6.25 2.88 2.57
C LEU A 23 6.81 1.67 3.33
N VAL A 24 7.74 0.94 2.73
CA VAL A 24 8.42 -0.23 3.35
C VAL A 24 9.06 0.18 4.68
N ARG A 25 9.87 1.24 4.69
CA ARG A 25 10.52 1.75 5.91
C ARG A 25 9.52 2.13 6.99
N PHE A 26 8.37 2.69 6.61
CA PHE A 26 7.33 3.03 7.56
C PHE A 26 6.72 1.78 8.20
N LEU A 27 6.39 0.76 7.41
CA LEU A 27 5.82 -0.50 7.91
C LEU A 27 6.81 -1.20 8.85
N GLU A 28 8.09 -1.29 8.45
CA GLU A 28 9.17 -1.84 9.29
C GLU A 28 9.33 -1.06 10.59
N GLY A 29 9.39 0.28 10.52
CA GLY A 29 9.54 1.16 11.68
C GLY A 29 8.38 1.04 12.67
N ASN A 30 7.17 0.74 12.19
CA ASN A 30 5.99 0.52 13.03
C ASN A 30 5.82 -0.94 13.48
N LYS A 31 6.73 -1.85 13.07
CA LYS A 31 6.62 -3.29 13.30
C LYS A 31 5.29 -3.86 12.81
N ILE A 32 4.90 -3.46 11.61
CA ILE A 32 3.76 -4.03 10.89
C ILE A 32 4.33 -5.16 10.04
N GLU A 33 3.73 -6.36 10.13
CA GLU A 33 4.12 -7.48 9.26
C GLU A 33 3.51 -7.28 7.87
N PHE A 34 4.35 -7.37 6.84
CA PHE A 34 3.93 -7.22 5.45
C PHE A 34 4.78 -8.12 4.53
N GLU A 35 4.24 -8.36 3.34
CA GLU A 35 4.90 -9.06 2.25
C GLU A 35 5.15 -8.06 1.10
N GLU A 36 6.39 -8.00 0.60
CA GLU A 36 6.70 -7.28 -0.63
C GLU A 36 6.51 -8.20 -1.84
N VAL A 37 5.53 -7.88 -2.68
CA VAL A 37 5.23 -8.63 -3.89
C VAL A 37 5.79 -7.89 -5.10
N ASP A 38 6.88 -8.38 -5.66
CA ASP A 38 7.52 -7.74 -6.82
C ASP A 38 6.84 -8.11 -8.14
N ILE A 39 6.09 -7.16 -8.71
CA ILE A 39 5.35 -7.34 -9.96
C ILE A 39 6.24 -7.37 -11.20
N THR A 40 7.53 -7.00 -11.07
CA THR A 40 8.48 -7.06 -12.20
C THR A 40 9.05 -8.45 -12.40
N MET A 41 8.95 -9.30 -11.38
CA MET A 41 9.46 -10.68 -11.41
C MET A 41 8.37 -11.71 -11.66
N SER A 42 7.09 -11.33 -11.57
CA SER A 42 5.95 -12.21 -11.84
C SER A 42 4.83 -11.46 -12.57
N GLU A 43 4.55 -11.90 -13.79
CA GLU A 43 3.43 -11.37 -14.58
C GLU A 43 2.07 -11.69 -13.92
N ASP A 44 1.92 -12.87 -13.33
CA ASP A 44 0.71 -13.26 -12.62
C ASP A 44 0.40 -12.30 -11.47
N GLN A 45 1.41 -11.92 -10.67
CA GLN A 45 1.23 -10.96 -9.59
C GLN A 45 0.86 -9.56 -10.11
N ARG A 46 1.48 -9.14 -11.22
CA ARG A 46 1.12 -7.88 -11.90
C ARG A 46 -0.34 -7.87 -12.35
N GLN A 47 -0.78 -8.94 -13.01
CA GLN A 47 -2.15 -9.08 -13.49
C GLN A 47 -3.14 -9.20 -12.32
N TRP A 48 -2.77 -9.91 -11.27
CA TRP A 48 -3.55 -10.00 -10.04
C TRP A 48 -3.75 -8.61 -9.44
N MET A 49 -2.68 -7.83 -9.29
CA MET A 49 -2.76 -6.45 -8.77
C MET A 49 -3.73 -5.61 -9.61
N TYR A 50 -3.62 -5.63 -10.94
CA TYR A 50 -4.51 -4.85 -11.82
C TYR A 50 -5.97 -5.25 -11.72
N ARG A 51 -6.27 -6.55 -11.57
CA ARG A 51 -7.64 -7.06 -11.46
C ARG A 51 -8.28 -6.71 -10.12
N ASN A 52 -7.51 -6.75 -9.03
CA ASN A 52 -8.02 -6.55 -7.68
C ASN A 52 -8.09 -5.08 -7.25
N ILE A 53 -7.53 -4.14 -8.03
CA ILE A 53 -7.76 -2.71 -7.83
C ILE A 53 -9.19 -2.35 -8.30
N PRO A 54 -10.06 -1.82 -7.40
CA PRO A 54 -11.40 -1.39 -7.76
C PRO A 54 -11.37 -0.30 -8.83
N GLN A 55 -12.38 -0.28 -9.70
CA GLN A 55 -12.39 0.59 -10.88
C GLN A 55 -12.32 2.08 -10.53
N GLU A 56 -12.88 2.49 -9.39
CA GLU A 56 -12.84 3.87 -8.89
C GLU A 56 -11.44 4.37 -8.51
N PHE A 57 -10.52 3.45 -8.14
CA PHE A 57 -9.14 3.75 -7.78
C PHE A 57 -8.15 3.55 -8.92
N ARG A 58 -8.63 3.16 -10.11
CA ARG A 58 -7.77 3.04 -11.28
C ARG A 58 -7.43 4.43 -11.83
N PRO A 59 -6.19 4.64 -12.30
CA PRO A 59 -5.84 5.92 -12.90
C PRO A 59 -6.70 6.19 -14.15
N ALA A 60 -7.03 7.46 -14.38
CA ALA A 60 -7.82 7.89 -15.53
C ALA A 60 -7.12 7.56 -16.88
N GLN A 61 -5.79 7.43 -16.86
CA GLN A 61 -5.00 7.03 -18.02
C GLN A 61 -3.89 6.06 -17.59
N GLY A 62 -3.75 4.97 -18.35
CA GLY A 62 -2.69 3.99 -18.16
C GLY A 62 -2.99 2.92 -17.10
N ASN A 63 -1.95 2.21 -16.69
CA ASN A 63 -2.03 1.16 -15.69
C ASN A 63 -1.69 1.70 -14.30
N PRO A 64 -2.27 1.14 -13.22
CA PRO A 64 -1.91 1.53 -11.87
C PRO A 64 -0.42 1.27 -11.62
N LEU A 65 0.22 2.26 -10.98
CA LEU A 65 1.66 2.24 -10.71
C LEU A 65 1.92 1.84 -9.26
N PRO A 66 2.97 1.05 -8.98
CA PRO A 66 3.36 0.73 -7.61
C PRO A 66 3.91 1.97 -6.86
N PRO A 67 3.87 1.98 -5.51
CA PRO A 67 3.37 0.91 -4.66
C PRO A 67 1.83 0.83 -4.60
N GLN A 68 1.30 -0.39 -4.50
CA GLN A 68 -0.13 -0.66 -4.28
C GLN A 68 -0.29 -1.53 -3.04
N ILE A 69 -1.16 -1.13 -2.11
CA ILE A 69 -1.30 -1.76 -0.80
C ILE A 69 -2.61 -2.55 -0.74
N PHE A 70 -2.49 -3.78 -0.26
CA PHE A 70 -3.61 -4.65 0.03
C PHE A 70 -3.50 -5.20 1.45
N ASN A 71 -4.64 -5.50 2.06
CA ASN A 71 -4.72 -6.33 3.25
C ASN A 71 -5.46 -7.61 2.87
N ASP A 72 -4.73 -8.72 2.81
CA ASP A 72 -5.14 -9.90 2.06
C ASP A 72 -5.66 -9.46 0.68
N ASP A 73 -6.87 -9.82 0.29
CA ASP A 73 -7.47 -9.50 -1.02
C ASP A 73 -8.19 -8.14 -1.04
N ARG A 74 -8.25 -7.42 0.09
CA ARG A 74 -8.88 -6.10 0.17
C ARG A 74 -7.89 -5.03 -0.27
N TYR A 75 -8.26 -4.26 -1.28
CA TYR A 75 -7.50 -3.08 -1.67
C TYR A 75 -7.56 -2.01 -0.57
N CYS A 76 -6.40 -1.57 -0.08
CA CYS A 76 -6.29 -0.47 0.89
C CYS A 76 -6.14 0.87 0.18
N GLY A 77 -5.26 0.94 -0.82
CA GLY A 77 -4.99 2.16 -1.58
C GLY A 77 -3.61 2.14 -2.24
N ASP A 78 -3.27 3.26 -2.86
CA ASP A 78 -1.97 3.52 -3.45
C ASP A 78 -1.05 4.32 -2.51
N TYR A 79 0.08 4.81 -3.02
CA TYR A 79 0.99 5.64 -2.25
C TYR A 79 0.35 6.92 -1.72
N ASP A 80 -0.44 7.61 -2.56
CA ASP A 80 -1.00 8.92 -2.20
C ASP A 80 -2.03 8.74 -1.07
N SER A 81 -2.87 7.70 -1.15
CA SER A 81 -3.80 7.30 -0.07
C SER A 81 -3.05 6.94 1.23
N PHE A 82 -1.94 6.21 1.12
CA PHE A 82 -1.08 5.90 2.27
C PHE A 82 -0.49 7.18 2.87
N PHE A 83 -0.01 8.11 2.04
CA PHE A 83 0.56 9.37 2.48
C PHE A 83 -0.46 10.23 3.24
N GLU A 84 -1.67 10.38 2.71
CA GLU A 84 -2.77 11.07 3.40
C GLU A 84 -3.10 10.44 4.76
N SER A 85 -3.14 9.09 4.81
CA SER A 85 -3.38 8.37 6.06
C SER A 85 -2.23 8.54 7.07
N LYS A 86 -0.99 8.72 6.58
CA LYS A 86 0.19 8.99 7.40
C LYS A 86 0.13 10.39 7.99
N GLU A 87 -0.24 11.40 7.20
CA GLU A 87 -0.46 12.77 7.70
C GLU A 87 -1.60 12.83 8.72
N SER A 88 -2.66 12.05 8.50
CA SER A 88 -3.82 11.97 9.38
C SER A 88 -3.63 11.04 10.59
N ASN A 89 -2.49 10.35 10.72
CA ASN A 89 -2.24 9.32 11.75
C ASN A 89 -3.27 8.15 11.75
N THR A 90 -3.90 7.89 10.60
CA THR A 90 -4.92 6.85 10.39
C THR A 90 -4.39 5.63 9.64
N VAL A 91 -3.07 5.50 9.46
CA VAL A 91 -2.45 4.39 8.69
C VAL A 91 -2.91 3.01 9.14
N PHE A 92 -3.02 2.75 10.44
CA PHE A 92 -3.51 1.45 10.94
C PHE A 92 -4.92 1.15 10.43
N SER A 93 -5.80 2.15 10.42
CA SER A 93 -7.18 2.02 9.91
C SER A 93 -7.20 1.88 8.39
N PHE A 94 -6.34 2.63 7.67
CA PHE A 94 -6.13 2.49 6.24
C PHE A 94 -5.71 1.06 5.85
N LEU A 95 -4.79 0.48 6.62
CA LEU A 95 -4.35 -0.90 6.47
C LEU A 95 -5.39 -1.92 6.96
N GLY A 96 -6.50 -1.50 7.54
CA GLY A 96 -7.51 -2.40 8.13
C GLY A 96 -7.00 -3.16 9.37
N LEU A 97 -5.97 -2.65 10.03
CA LEU A 97 -5.41 -3.19 11.26
C LEU A 97 -6.10 -2.56 12.47
N LYS A 98 -6.27 -3.34 13.54
CA LYS A 98 -6.75 -2.78 14.81
C LYS A 98 -5.71 -1.82 15.37
N PRO A 99 -6.08 -0.59 15.75
CA PRO A 99 -5.15 0.31 16.43
C PRO A 99 -4.64 -0.37 17.70
N ARG A 100 -3.34 -0.25 17.97
CA ARG A 100 -2.78 -0.75 19.23
C ARG A 100 -3.45 -0.01 20.40
N PRO A 101 -3.88 -0.70 21.47
CA PRO A 101 -4.43 -0.02 22.64
C PRO A 101 -3.35 0.90 23.23
N GLY A 102 -3.57 2.22 23.13
CA GLY A 102 -2.62 3.25 23.60
C GLY A 102 -2.29 4.34 22.56
N THR A 103 -2.54 4.10 21.28
CA THR A 103 -2.44 5.14 20.24
C THR A 103 -3.76 5.91 20.19
N LYS A 104 -3.75 7.21 20.51
CA LYS A 104 -4.91 8.10 20.35
C LYS A 104 -5.25 8.22 18.85
N GLN A 105 -6.01 7.29 18.31
CA GLN A 105 -6.77 7.56 17.09
C GLN A 105 -8.09 8.18 17.55
N THR A 106 -8.25 9.45 17.24
CA THR A 106 -9.49 10.20 17.42
C THR A 106 -10.56 9.48 16.59
N ALA A 107 -11.32 8.62 17.25
CA ALA A 107 -12.59 8.15 16.75
C ALA A 107 -13.56 9.31 16.94
N GLU A 108 -13.75 10.13 15.91
CA GLU A 108 -14.89 11.03 15.89
C GLU A 108 -16.09 10.25 15.33
N LEU A 109 -17.19 10.37 16.10
CA LEU A 109 -18.46 9.65 16.01
C LEU A 109 -19.32 10.11 14.83
#